data_AF-A0A2E4IS56-F1
#
_entry.id   AF-A0A2E4IS56-F1
#
_cell.length_a   1.000
_cell.length_b   1.000
_cell.length_c   1.000
_cell.angle_alpha   90.00
_cell.angle_beta   90.00
_cell.angle_gamma   90.00
#
_symmetry.space_group_name_H-M   'P 1'
#
loop_
_entity.id
_entity.type
_entity.pdbx_description
1 polymer ?
#
loop_
_entity_poly.entity_id
_entity_poly.type
_entity_poly.pdbx_seq_one_letter_code
_entity_poly.pdbx_strand_id
1 'polypeptide(L)'
;MSIEDFKTAGFKSLREYKKVNEIPPLSSAFHGIFKKMDYELRFYKNHQDAANQGSEDAKLVTGKDSIVTGDVPWEDGEKDRRRCSRPPGQPHSGCNYTSKYGDYVIFENVVVMCEGKDVLESRNTCSNLLSLLTTTP
;
A
#
# COMPACT_ATOMS: atom_id res chain seq x y z
N MET A 1 5.22 -5.95 14.80
CA MET A 1 3.91 -5.43 14.38
C MET A 1 3.14 -6.51 13.63
N SER A 2 1.83 -6.57 13.86
CA SER A 2 0.88 -7.53 13.29
C SER A 2 -0.38 -6.79 12.78
N ILE A 3 -1.22 -7.47 12.01
CA ILE A 3 -2.49 -6.88 11.52
C ILE A 3 -3.44 -6.48 12.66
N GLU A 4 -3.39 -7.15 13.81
CA GLU A 4 -4.25 -6.83 14.96
C GLU A 4 -3.90 -5.49 15.62
N ASP A 5 -2.63 -5.07 15.57
CA ASP A 5 -2.20 -3.76 16.05
C ASP A 5 -2.85 -2.65 15.21
N PHE A 6 -2.85 -2.80 13.88
CA PHE A 6 -3.51 -1.88 12.96
C PHE A 6 -5.03 -1.88 13.14
N LYS A 7 -5.66 -3.04 13.31
CA LYS A 7 -7.10 -3.14 13.55
C LYS A 7 -7.51 -2.44 14.84
N THR A 8 -6.72 -2.60 15.90
CA THR A 8 -6.89 -1.90 17.18
C THR A 8 -6.83 -0.38 17.01
N ALA A 9 -5.91 0.10 16.16
CA ALA A 9 -5.82 1.52 15.78
C ALA A 9 -6.97 2.02 14.87
N GLY A 10 -7.89 1.14 14.46
CA GLY A 10 -9.07 1.45 13.66
C GLY A 10 -8.94 1.16 12.17
N PHE A 11 -7.86 0.53 11.72
CA PHE A 11 -7.74 0.05 10.35
C PHE A 11 -8.76 -1.05 10.06
N LYS A 12 -9.48 -0.94 8.94
CA LYS A 12 -10.43 -1.96 8.50
C LYS A 12 -9.84 -2.74 7.34
N SER A 13 -9.41 -3.97 7.62
CA SER A 13 -8.99 -4.92 6.59
C SER A 13 -10.17 -5.28 5.68
N LEU A 14 -10.03 -5.03 4.38
CA LEU A 14 -11.03 -5.36 3.37
C LEU A 14 -10.70 -6.67 2.66
N ARG A 15 -9.41 -6.92 2.44
CA ARG A 15 -8.94 -8.11 1.75
C ARG A 15 -7.56 -8.53 2.26
N GLU A 16 -7.39 -9.82 2.46
CA GLU A 16 -6.08 -10.44 2.66
C GLU A 16 -5.63 -11.05 1.34
N TYR A 17 -4.44 -10.66 0.88
CA TYR A 17 -3.82 -11.22 -0.32
C TYR A 17 -3.33 -12.64 -0.05
N LYS A 18 -3.50 -13.54 -1.02
CA LYS A 18 -3.25 -14.97 -0.87
C LYS A 18 -1.95 -15.42 -1.52
N LYS A 19 -1.49 -14.72 -2.56
CA LYS A 19 -0.30 -15.08 -3.34
C LYS A 19 0.99 -14.50 -2.78
N VAL A 20 1.15 -14.45 -1.46
CA VAL A 20 2.33 -13.84 -0.81
C VAL A 20 3.62 -14.63 -1.07
N ASN A 21 3.49 -15.92 -1.37
CA ASN A 21 4.58 -16.81 -1.75
C ASN A 21 5.21 -16.49 -3.11
N GLU A 22 4.56 -15.69 -3.96
CA GLU A 22 5.11 -15.23 -5.24
C GLU A 22 6.19 -14.14 -5.04
N ILE A 23 6.24 -13.51 -3.86
CA ILE A 23 7.16 -12.41 -3.53
C ILE A 23 7.82 -12.60 -2.14
N PRO A 24 8.69 -13.62 -1.98
CA PRO A 24 9.43 -13.80 -0.73
C PRO A 24 10.35 -12.60 -0.46
N PRO A 25 10.56 -12.19 0.80
CA PRO A 25 10.17 -12.85 2.05
C PRO A 25 8.83 -12.36 2.63
N LEU A 26 7.89 -11.88 1.79
CA LEU A 26 6.58 -11.42 2.27
C LEU A 26 5.86 -12.52 3.06
N SER A 27 5.42 -12.19 4.28
CA SER A 27 4.74 -13.12 5.17
C SER A 27 3.22 -13.05 5.06
N SER A 28 2.67 -11.83 5.02
CA SER A 28 1.25 -11.59 4.80
C SER A 28 1.03 -10.19 4.25
N ALA A 29 -0.09 -9.96 3.58
CA ALA A 29 -0.42 -8.64 3.06
C ALA A 29 -1.92 -8.40 3.00
N PHE A 30 -2.30 -7.15 3.21
CA PHE A 30 -3.71 -6.75 3.36
C PHE A 30 -3.98 -5.45 2.63
N HIS A 31 -5.09 -5.40 1.91
CA HIS A 31 -5.74 -4.16 1.51
C HIS A 31 -6.79 -3.78 2.54
N GLY A 32 -6.86 -2.50 2.85
CA GLY A 32 -7.92 -1.99 3.70
C GLY A 32 -7.99 -0.48 3.74
N ILE A 33 -8.82 0.03 4.64
CA ILE A 33 -9.19 1.43 4.70
C ILE A 33 -9.07 1.99 6.12
N PHE A 34 -8.57 3.21 6.23
CA PHE A 34 -8.59 4.00 7.47
C PHE A 34 -8.88 5.46 7.15
N LYS A 35 -9.81 6.06 7.90
CA LYS A 35 -10.30 7.44 7.68
C LYS A 35 -10.61 7.77 6.20
N LYS A 36 -11.28 6.83 5.52
CA LYS A 36 -11.69 6.90 4.10
C LYS A 36 -10.54 6.87 3.07
N MET A 37 -9.31 6.58 3.51
CA MET A 37 -8.15 6.43 2.65
C MET A 37 -7.75 4.96 2.55
N ASP A 38 -7.35 4.51 1.36
CA ASP A 38 -6.87 3.15 1.12
C ASP A 38 -5.43 2.95 1.61
N TYR A 39 -5.13 1.74 2.07
CA TYR A 39 -3.79 1.30 2.45
C TYR A 39 -3.54 -0.12 1.96
N GLU A 40 -2.28 -0.41 1.67
CA GLU A 40 -1.76 -1.76 1.55
C GLU A 40 -0.69 -1.97 2.62
N LEU A 41 -0.88 -2.99 3.46
CA LEU A 41 0.05 -3.38 4.52
C LEU A 41 0.73 -4.67 4.12
N ARG A 42 2.06 -4.68 4.06
CA ARG A 42 2.87 -5.86 3.77
C ARG A 42 3.74 -6.18 4.97
N PHE A 43 3.54 -7.34 5.56
CA PHE A 43 4.22 -7.78 6.78
C PHE A 43 5.37 -8.72 6.44
N TYR A 44 6.50 -8.46 7.08
CA TYR A 44 7.72 -9.25 6.97
C TYR A 44 8.09 -9.82 8.33
N LYS A 45 9.03 -10.76 8.35
CA LYS A 45 9.51 -11.37 9.59
C LYS A 45 10.18 -10.35 10.51
N ASN A 46 10.90 -9.38 9.94
CA ASN A 46 11.65 -8.37 10.68
C ASN A 46 11.78 -7.08 9.85
N HIS A 47 12.34 -6.04 10.48
CA HIS A 47 12.58 -4.74 9.84
C HIS A 47 13.52 -4.82 8.64
N GLN A 48 14.58 -5.63 8.70
CA GLN A 48 15.58 -5.74 7.63
C GLN A 48 14.96 -6.30 6.35
N ASP A 49 14.09 -7.29 6.45
CA ASP A 49 13.36 -7.85 5.31
C ASP A 49 12.42 -6.81 4.67
N ALA A 50 11.74 -6.01 5.50
CA ALA A 50 10.89 -4.91 5.04
C ALA A 50 11.71 -3.79 4.37
N ALA A 51 12.86 -3.44 4.95
CA ALA A 51 13.73 -2.37 4.48
C ALA A 51 14.53 -2.73 3.23
N ASN A 52 14.78 -4.02 3.00
CA ASN A 52 15.47 -4.51 1.81
C ASN A 52 14.43 -4.86 0.73
N GLN A 53 14.14 -6.16 0.55
CA GLN A 53 13.28 -6.65 -0.52
C GLN A 53 11.89 -6.00 -0.50
N GLY A 54 11.30 -5.80 0.68
CA GLY A 54 9.99 -5.16 0.77
C GLY A 54 9.96 -3.73 0.22
N SER A 55 11.06 -2.99 0.40
CA SER A 55 11.21 -1.63 -0.11
C SER A 55 11.39 -1.61 -1.63
N GLU A 56 12.09 -2.62 -2.19
CA GLU A 56 12.29 -2.76 -3.63
C GLU A 56 10.96 -3.07 -4.32
N ASP A 57 10.21 -4.05 -3.81
CA ASP A 57 8.91 -4.43 -4.36
C ASP A 57 7.88 -3.29 -4.27
N ALA A 58 7.94 -2.49 -3.20
CA ALA A 58 7.04 -1.37 -3.00
C ALA A 58 7.33 -0.21 -3.96
N LYS A 59 8.61 0.08 -4.24
CA LYS A 59 9.01 1.11 -5.22
C LYS A 59 8.42 0.86 -6.60
N LEU A 60 8.32 -0.40 -7.00
CA LEU A 60 7.79 -0.76 -8.33
C LEU A 60 6.32 -0.42 -8.51
N VAL A 61 5.54 -0.32 -7.42
CA VAL A 61 4.08 -0.12 -7.49
C VAL A 61 3.60 1.17 -6.83
N THR A 62 4.52 2.03 -6.42
CA THR A 62 4.23 3.34 -5.79
C THR A 62 4.82 4.49 -6.61
N GLY A 63 4.27 5.69 -6.43
CA GLY A 63 4.76 6.89 -7.11
C GLY A 63 4.37 6.99 -8.58
N LYS A 64 4.98 7.94 -9.28
CA LYS A 64 4.62 8.30 -10.67
C LYS A 64 5.04 7.26 -11.69
N ASP A 65 6.19 6.63 -11.47
CA ASP A 65 6.78 5.63 -12.37
C ASP A 65 6.33 4.20 -12.03
N SER A 66 5.27 4.07 -11.23
CA SER A 66 4.71 2.79 -10.80
C SER A 66 4.25 1.93 -11.97
N ILE A 67 4.57 0.65 -11.93
CA ILE A 67 4.07 -0.35 -12.86
C ILE A 67 2.78 -0.92 -12.28
N VAL A 68 1.69 -0.20 -12.51
CA VAL A 68 0.35 -0.68 -12.14
C VAL A 68 -0.46 -1.07 -13.35
N THR A 69 0.04 -1.09 -14.58
CA THR A 69 -0.66 -1.60 -15.78
C THR A 69 0.26 -2.42 -16.66
N GLY A 70 -0.28 -3.35 -17.44
CA GLY A 70 0.54 -4.25 -18.26
C GLY A 70 1.14 -5.36 -17.39
N ASP A 71 2.46 -5.45 -17.36
CA ASP A 71 3.21 -6.45 -16.60
C ASP A 71 3.35 -6.04 -15.13
N VAL A 72 2.27 -6.14 -14.36
CA VAL A 72 2.21 -5.64 -12.99
C VAL A 72 2.94 -6.59 -12.03
N PRO A 73 3.94 -6.08 -11.27
CA PRO A 73 4.57 -6.86 -10.23
C PRO A 73 3.54 -7.31 -9.19
N TRP A 74 3.43 -8.63 -9.05
CA TRP A 74 2.51 -9.30 -8.14
C TRP A 74 1.04 -8.91 -8.36
N GLU A 75 0.39 -9.66 -9.25
CA GLU A 75 -0.97 -9.43 -9.77
C GLU A 75 -2.08 -9.47 -8.69
N ASP A 76 -1.84 -10.13 -7.55
CA ASP A 76 -2.88 -10.25 -6.51
C ASP A 76 -3.39 -8.85 -6.10
N GLY A 77 -2.51 -7.90 -5.81
CA GLY A 77 -2.92 -6.53 -5.45
C GLY A 77 -3.12 -5.56 -6.61
N GLU A 78 -3.02 -6.00 -7.87
CA GLU A 78 -3.04 -5.15 -9.07
C GLU A 78 -4.24 -4.18 -9.11
N LYS A 79 -5.44 -4.71 -8.92
CA LYS A 79 -6.67 -3.90 -9.04
C LYS A 79 -6.83 -2.90 -7.90
N ASP A 80 -6.36 -3.24 -6.71
CA ASP A 80 -6.52 -2.40 -5.52
C ASP A 80 -5.54 -1.22 -5.53
N ARG A 81 -4.36 -1.40 -6.16
CA ARG A 81 -3.32 -0.37 -6.31
C ARG A 81 -3.65 0.68 -7.37
N ARG A 82 -4.64 0.47 -8.22
CA ARG A 82 -4.96 1.39 -9.32
C ARG A 82 -5.92 2.48 -8.88
N ARG A 83 -5.62 3.71 -9.29
CA ARG A 83 -6.58 4.82 -9.35
C ARG A 83 -6.88 5.14 -10.80
N CYS A 84 -8.17 5.27 -11.09
CA CYS A 84 -8.64 5.80 -12.36
C CYS A 84 -8.68 7.33 -12.33
N SER A 85 -7.84 7.97 -13.13
CA SER A 85 -7.90 9.41 -13.36
C SER A 85 -8.53 9.66 -14.73
N ARG A 86 -9.55 10.53 -14.77
CA ARG A 86 -10.28 10.88 -15.99
C ARG A 86 -9.88 12.27 -16.44
N PRO A 87 -9.31 12.44 -17.65
CA PRO A 87 -9.15 13.77 -18.23
C PRO A 87 -10.54 14.44 -18.37
N PRO A 88 -10.68 15.74 -18.08
CA PRO A 88 -11.92 16.46 -18.33
C PRO A 88 -12.36 16.31 -19.79
N GLY A 89 -13.63 15.97 -20.03
CA GLY A 89 -14.23 15.96 -21.37
C GLY A 89 -14.09 14.68 -22.20
N GLN A 90 -13.55 13.57 -21.66
CA GLN A 90 -13.50 12.29 -22.38
C GLN A 90 -14.68 11.34 -22.05
N PRO A 91 -15.19 10.58 -23.05
CA PRO A 91 -16.27 9.60 -22.87
C PRO A 91 -15.88 8.46 -21.91
N HIS A 92 -16.88 7.70 -21.46
CA HIS A 92 -16.81 6.77 -20.32
C HIS A 92 -15.82 5.60 -20.44
N SER A 93 -15.14 5.44 -21.58
CA SER A 93 -14.24 4.32 -21.88
C SER A 93 -12.75 4.60 -21.67
N GLY A 94 -12.32 5.85 -21.46
CA GLY A 94 -10.90 6.23 -21.37
C GLY A 94 -10.46 6.53 -19.94
N CYS A 95 -10.07 5.50 -19.18
CA CYS A 95 -9.47 5.68 -17.86
C CYS A 95 -7.95 5.67 -17.96
N ASN A 96 -7.26 6.68 -17.39
CA ASN A 96 -5.82 6.59 -17.16
C ASN A 96 -5.57 5.97 -15.78
N TYR A 97 -4.96 4.80 -15.74
CA TYR A 97 -4.64 4.12 -14.50
C TYR A 97 -3.25 4.53 -14.01
N THR A 98 -3.20 4.96 -12.75
CA THR A 98 -1.97 5.36 -12.04
C THR A 98 -1.96 4.68 -10.69
N SER A 99 -0.81 4.59 -10.02
CA SER A 99 -0.82 4.09 -8.66
C SER A 99 -1.68 4.97 -7.77
N LYS A 100 -2.46 4.33 -6.91
CA LYS A 100 -3.22 4.94 -5.83
C LYS A 100 -2.29 5.42 -4.71
N TYR A 101 -1.11 4.81 -4.61
CA TYR A 101 -0.14 5.02 -3.56
C TYR A 101 1.02 5.89 -4.06
N GLY A 102 1.06 7.14 -3.60
CA GLY A 102 2.08 8.11 -4.00
C GLY A 102 3.48 7.82 -3.44
N ASP A 103 3.56 7.08 -2.33
CA ASP A 103 4.79 6.58 -1.70
C ASP A 103 4.46 5.42 -0.74
N TYR A 104 5.47 4.92 -0.05
CA TYR A 104 5.34 4.01 1.08
C TYR A 104 6.24 4.43 2.25
N VAL A 105 5.99 3.85 3.42
CA VAL A 105 6.86 3.97 4.59
C VAL A 105 7.15 2.58 5.16
N ILE A 106 8.32 2.43 5.77
CA ILE A 106 8.67 1.24 6.53
C ILE A 106 8.42 1.55 8.01
N PHE A 107 7.58 0.76 8.66
CA PHE A 107 7.26 0.89 10.08
C PHE A 107 7.43 -0.46 10.76
N GLU A 108 8.43 -0.58 11.65
CA GLU A 108 8.86 -1.85 12.22
C GLU A 108 9.14 -2.88 11.10
N ASN A 109 8.43 -4.01 11.11
CA ASN A 109 8.50 -5.08 10.12
C ASN A 109 7.45 -4.96 8.99
N VAL A 110 6.91 -3.77 8.76
CA VAL A 110 5.78 -3.56 7.84
C VAL A 110 6.13 -2.50 6.80
N VAL A 111 5.89 -2.82 5.53
CA VAL A 111 5.80 -1.81 4.47
C VAL A 111 4.35 -1.35 4.37
N VAL A 112 4.15 -0.04 4.50
CA VAL A 112 2.84 0.60 4.54
C VAL A 112 2.73 1.52 3.34
N MET A 113 1.90 1.15 2.37
CA MET A 113 1.59 1.99 1.21
C MET A 113 0.27 2.69 1.48
N CYS A 114 0.24 4.00 1.28
CA CYS A 114 -0.89 4.84 1.71
C CYS A 114 -1.40 5.67 0.54
N GLU A 115 -2.72 5.79 0.43
CA GLU A 115 -3.31 6.56 -0.64
C GLU A 115 -2.83 8.03 -0.63
N GLY A 116 -2.46 8.51 -1.81
CA GLY A 116 -2.00 9.88 -2.04
C GLY A 116 -1.61 10.09 -3.49
N LYS A 117 -1.82 11.29 -4.05
CA LYS A 117 -1.45 11.60 -5.44
C LYS A 117 0.06 11.75 -5.63
N ASP A 118 0.76 12.08 -4.55
CA ASP A 118 2.20 12.27 -4.52
C ASP A 118 2.77 11.82 -3.17
N VAL A 119 4.08 11.96 -3.03
CA VAL A 119 4.84 11.57 -1.85
C VAL A 119 4.32 12.27 -0.58
N LEU A 120 4.01 13.57 -0.67
CA LEU A 120 3.61 14.36 0.49
C LEU A 120 2.23 13.93 0.98
N GLU A 121 1.25 13.84 0.08
CA GLU A 121 -0.10 13.37 0.43
C GLU A 121 -0.05 11.95 1.01
N SER A 122 0.68 11.03 0.35
CA SER A 122 0.79 9.64 0.78
C SER A 122 1.41 9.49 2.16
N ARG A 123 2.53 10.19 2.43
CA ARG A 123 3.18 10.15 3.75
C ARG A 123 2.33 10.76 4.86
N ASN A 124 1.60 11.85 4.57
CA ASN A 124 0.63 12.42 5.50
C ASN A 124 -0.49 11.41 5.83
N THR A 125 -1.00 10.70 4.82
CA THR A 125 -1.95 9.61 5.01
C THR A 125 -1.38 8.52 5.92
N CYS A 126 -0.15 8.04 5.67
CA CYS A 126 0.50 7.07 6.55
C CYS A 126 0.62 7.57 7.99
N SER A 127 1.07 8.81 8.19
CA SER A 127 1.25 9.40 9.53
C SER A 127 -0.05 9.40 10.35
N ASN A 128 -1.21 9.56 9.70
CA ASN A 128 -2.52 9.57 10.38
C ASN A 128 -2.87 8.23 11.04
N LEU A 129 -2.37 7.12 10.49
CA LEU A 129 -2.57 5.78 11.05
C LEU A 129 -1.43 5.41 11.99
N LEU A 130 -0.18 5.61 11.57
CA LEU A 130 1.00 5.16 12.31
C LEU A 130 1.21 5.88 13.64
N SER A 131 0.81 7.16 13.75
CA SER A 131 0.84 7.90 15.02
C SER A 131 -0.03 7.29 16.13
N LEU A 132 -1.05 6.49 15.77
CA LEU A 132 -1.87 5.77 16.74
C LEU A 132 -1.17 4.51 17.27
N LEU A 133 -0.19 3.98 16.53
CA LEU A 133 0.56 2.78 16.89
C LEU A 133 1.77 3.10 17.79
N THR A 134 2.26 4.34 17.75
CA THR A 134 3.35 4.82 18.61
C THR A 134 2.89 5.16 20.04
N THR A 135 1.59 5.07 20.31
CA THR A 135 0.98 5.46 21.58
C THR A 135 0.52 4.22 22.36
N THR A 136 1.44 3.32 22.68
CA THR A 136 1.23 2.34 23.75
C THR A 136 1.91 2.88 25.01
N PRO A 137 1.23 2.95 26.17
CA PRO A 137 1.85 3.37 27.43
C PRO A 137 2.98 2.44 27.88
#